data_AF-A0A978VZ66-F1
#
_entry.id   AF-A0A978VZ66-F1
#
_cell.length_a   1.000
_cell.length_b   1.000
_cell.length_c   1.000
_cell.angle_alpha   90.00
_cell.angle_beta   90.00
_cell.angle_gamma   90.00
#
_symmetry.space_group_name_H-M   'P 1'
#
loop_
_entity.id
_entity.type
_entity.pdbx_description
1 polymer ?
#
loop_
_entity_poly.entity_id
_entity_poly.type
_entity_poly.pdbx_seq_one_letter_code
_entity_poly.pdbx_strand_id
1 'polypeptide(L)'
;MDLNPLSLRYYAFCLDNGNYYVKLHFTDIIFADNLSYSRLGRRIFDIYVQGKDRKEDFNIKEEANGTGEPHEEFFNDVSVTDHNLQISLYWVGKGPTFIP
;
A
#
# COMPACT_ATOMS: atom_id res chain seq x y z
N MET A 1 -5.63 0.91 20.61
CA MET A 1 -5.42 0.22 19.32
C MET A 1 -6.26 1.00 18.34
N ASP A 2 -5.68 2.06 17.78
CA ASP A 2 -6.46 3.03 16.99
C ASP A 2 -6.58 2.50 15.56
N LEU A 3 -7.70 1.85 15.28
CA LEU A 3 -8.11 1.50 13.93
C LEU A 3 -8.56 2.80 13.24
N ASN A 4 -7.61 3.48 12.59
CA ASN A 4 -7.94 4.57 11.68
C ASN A 4 -8.34 3.96 10.33
N PRO A 5 -9.59 4.11 9.87
CA PRO A 5 -10.03 3.56 8.58
C PRO A 5 -9.24 4.13 7.38
N LEU A 6 -8.46 5.21 7.58
CA LEU A 6 -7.64 5.83 6.54
C LEU A 6 -6.22 5.30 6.47
N SER A 7 -5.82 4.34 7.31
CA SER A 7 -4.45 3.82 7.25
C SER A 7 -4.36 2.36 7.65
N LEU A 8 -3.58 1.60 6.88
CA LEU A 8 -3.20 0.24 7.22
C LEU A 8 -1.71 0.21 7.56
N ARG A 9 -1.35 -0.39 8.69
CA ARG A 9 0.05 -0.54 9.10
C ARG A 9 0.40 -2.01 9.26
N TYR A 10 1.52 -2.39 8.69
CA TYR A 10 2.13 -3.69 8.83
C TYR A 10 3.42 -3.58 9.63
N TYR A 11 3.63 -4.54 10.51
CA TYR A 11 4.80 -4.62 11.37
C TYR A 11 5.45 -5.99 11.25
N ALA A 12 6.76 -6.01 11.05
CA ALA A 12 7.59 -7.18 11.29
C ALA A 12 8.51 -6.88 12.48
N PHE A 13 8.47 -7.75 13.48
CA PHE A 13 9.20 -7.62 14.74
C PHE A 13 10.38 -8.59 14.79
N CYS A 14 11.34 -8.33 15.67
CA CYS A 14 12.49 -9.20 15.93
C CYS A 14 13.36 -9.44 14.69
N LEU A 15 13.44 -8.46 13.80
CA LEU A 15 14.40 -8.47 12.70
C LEU A 15 15.79 -8.13 13.22
N ASP A 16 16.84 -8.68 12.61
CA ASP A 16 18.18 -8.17 12.83
C ASP A 16 18.29 -6.72 12.29
N ASN A 17 19.15 -5.92 12.91
CA ASN A 17 19.41 -4.59 12.36
C ASN A 17 20.24 -4.72 11.09
N GLY A 18 19.81 -4.04 10.03
CA GLY A 18 20.45 -4.18 8.72
C GLY A 18 19.63 -3.58 7.58
N ASN A 19 20.10 -3.81 6.36
CA ASN A 19 19.43 -3.36 5.16
C ASN A 19 18.61 -4.49 4.56
N TYR A 20 17.36 -4.19 4.26
CA TYR A 20 16.37 -5.13 3.76
C TYR A 20 15.86 -4.70 2.39
N TYR A 21 15.47 -5.72 1.63
CA TYR A 21 14.65 -5.56 0.46
C TYR A 21 13.19 -5.78 0.85
N VAL A 22 12.34 -4.79 0.56
CA VAL A 22 10.91 -4.88 0.79
C VAL A 22 10.23 -4.99 -0.56
N LYS A 23 9.49 -6.08 -0.76
CA LYS A 23 8.64 -6.28 -1.93
C LYS A 23 7.19 -6.32 -1.47
N LEU A 24 6.37 -5.44 -2.03
CA LEU A 24 4.92 -5.41 -1.80
C LEU A 24 4.20 -5.94 -3.04
N HIS A 25 3.30 -6.89 -2.83
CA HIS A 25 2.44 -7.44 -3.88
C HIS A 25 1.04 -6.85 -3.74
N PHE A 26 0.53 -6.31 -4.83
CA PHE A 26 -0.80 -5.73 -4.93
C PHE A 26 -1.60 -6.45 -6.01
N THR A 27 -2.91 -6.57 -5.81
CA THR A 27 -3.85 -6.91 -6.87
C THR A 27 -5.20 -6.31 -6.52
N ASP A 28 -5.91 -5.78 -7.50
CA ASP A 28 -7.25 -5.23 -7.29
C ASP A 28 -8.31 -6.30 -7.57
N ILE A 29 -8.89 -6.86 -6.51
CA ILE A 29 -9.92 -7.93 -6.60
C ILE A 29 -11.35 -7.40 -6.56
N ILE A 30 -11.58 -6.15 -6.18
CA ILE A 30 -12.93 -5.65 -5.82
C ILE A 30 -13.61 -4.98 -7.02
N PHE A 31 -12.85 -4.33 -7.90
CA PHE A 31 -13.41 -3.57 -9.02
C PHE A 31 -13.45 -4.36 -10.32
N ALA A 32 -13.96 -5.60 -10.30
CA ALA A 32 -14.31 -6.32 -11.52
C ALA A 32 -15.12 -5.39 -12.44
N ASP A 33 -14.74 -5.30 -13.72
CA ASP A 33 -15.17 -4.28 -14.69
C ASP A 33 -16.70 -4.22 -14.95
N ASN A 34 -17.50 -5.02 -14.24
CA ASN A 34 -18.93 -5.20 -14.44
C ASN A 34 -19.84 -4.44 -13.46
N LEU A 35 -19.29 -3.53 -12.64
CA LEU A 35 -20.11 -2.68 -11.77
C LEU A 35 -19.76 -1.22 -11.98
N SER A 36 -20.80 -0.37 -12.01
CA SER A 36 -20.77 1.10 -12.07
C SER A 36 -19.80 1.81 -11.09
N TYR A 37 -19.17 1.04 -10.21
CA TYR A 37 -18.12 1.41 -9.25
C TYR A 37 -16.72 1.55 -9.85
N SER A 38 -16.43 0.96 -11.02
CA SER A 38 -15.09 1.03 -11.65
C SER A 38 -14.63 2.45 -11.98
N ARG A 39 -15.58 3.38 -12.18
CA ARG A 39 -15.30 4.82 -12.40
C ARG A 39 -15.24 5.64 -11.11
N LEU A 40 -15.79 5.12 -10.01
CA LEU A 40 -15.95 5.84 -8.74
C LEU A 40 -14.91 5.41 -7.71
N GLY A 41 -14.56 4.12 -7.62
CA GLY A 41 -13.62 3.61 -6.61
C GLY A 41 -12.19 3.56 -7.12
N ARG A 42 -11.48 4.69 -7.13
CA ARG A 42 -10.01 4.65 -7.22
C ARG A 42 -9.46 4.43 -5.82
N ARG A 43 -8.70 3.35 -5.63
CA ARG A 43 -7.92 3.14 -4.41
C ARG A 43 -6.60 3.87 -4.57
N ILE A 44 -6.51 5.07 -4.01
CA ILE A 44 -5.30 5.89 -4.06
C ILE A 44 -4.77 5.98 -2.64
N PHE A 45 -3.54 5.52 -2.45
CA PHE A 45 -2.87 5.56 -1.16
C PHE A 45 -1.38 5.90 -1.31
N ASP A 46 -0.81 6.44 -0.26
CA ASP A 46 0.62 6.67 -0.14
C ASP A 46 1.27 5.48 0.56
N ILE A 47 2.46 5.09 0.11
CA ILE A 47 3.24 3.98 0.68
C ILE A 47 4.42 4.56 1.47
N TYR A 48 4.43 4.27 2.77
CA TYR A 48 5.54 4.59 3.67
C TYR A 48 6.26 3.32 4.11
N VAL A 49 7.59 3.35 4.08
CA VAL A 49 8.44 2.28 4.62
C VAL A 49 9.45 2.89 5.59
N GLN A 50 9.47 2.42 6.84
CA GLN A 50 10.22 3.03 7.95
C GLN A 50 9.94 4.53 8.12
N GLY A 51 8.68 4.93 7.93
CA GLY A 51 8.24 6.33 8.06
C GLY A 51 8.71 7.27 6.94
N LYS A 52 9.45 6.77 5.94
CA LYS A 52 9.83 7.54 4.75
C LYS A 52 8.76 7.37 3.68
N ASP A 53 8.36 8.47 3.05
CA ASP A 53 7.52 8.42 1.86
C ASP A 53 8.28 7.74 0.72
N ARG A 54 7.67 6.70 0.14
CA ARG A 54 8.29 5.92 -0.94
C ARG A 54 7.52 6.00 -2.24
N LYS A 55 6.20 6.17 -2.18
CA LYS A 55 5.34 6.24 -3.36
C LYS A 55 4.04 6.94 -2.99
N GLU A 56 3.86 8.14 -3.51
CA GLU A 56 2.64 8.94 -3.34
C GLU A 56 1.60 8.62 -4.42
N ASP A 57 0.32 8.86 -4.11
CA ASP A 57 -0.81 8.74 -5.03
C ASP A 57 -0.87 7.39 -5.79
N PHE A 58 -0.46 6.29 -5.14
CA PHE A 58 -0.36 4.98 -5.76
C PHE A 58 -1.75 4.38 -6.07
N ASN A 59 -2.00 4.12 -7.35
CA ASN A 59 -3.22 3.52 -7.87
C ASN A 59 -2.93 2.15 -8.49
N ILE A 60 -3.33 1.07 -7.79
CA ILE A 60 -3.05 -0.31 -8.21
C ILE A 60 -3.54 -0.58 -9.63
N LYS A 61 -4.73 -0.11 -10.02
CA LYS A 61 -5.30 -0.39 -11.35
C LYS A 61 -4.49 0.24 -12.48
N GLU A 62 -4.00 1.46 -12.26
CA GLU A 62 -3.19 2.17 -13.24
C GLU A 62 -1.80 1.53 -13.37
N GLU A 63 -1.20 1.15 -12.24
CA GLU A 63 0.12 0.51 -12.20
C GLU A 63 0.10 -0.93 -12.75
N ALA A 64 -0.96 -1.69 -12.46
CA ALA A 64 -1.14 -3.07 -12.93
C ALA A 64 -1.67 -3.17 -14.37
N ASN A 65 -1.91 -2.07 -15.08
CA ASN A 65 -2.53 -2.01 -16.41
C ASN A 65 -3.91 -2.70 -16.54
N GLY A 66 -4.62 -2.95 -15.44
CA GLY A 66 -5.88 -3.69 -15.47
C GLY A 66 -6.39 -4.11 -14.10
N THR A 67 -7.66 -4.48 -14.04
CA THR A 67 -8.27 -5.05 -12.84
C THR A 67 -7.84 -6.52 -12.69
N GLY A 68 -7.49 -6.95 -11.47
CA GLY A 68 -7.14 -8.35 -11.20
C GLY A 68 -5.73 -8.77 -11.64
N GLU A 69 -4.99 -7.87 -12.27
CA GLU A 69 -3.58 -8.09 -12.58
C GLU A 69 -2.72 -7.88 -11.31
N PRO A 70 -1.70 -8.72 -11.08
CA PRO A 70 -0.76 -8.53 -9.98
C PRO A 70 0.23 -7.41 -10.31
N HIS A 71 0.56 -6.60 -9.31
CA HIS A 71 1.60 -5.57 -9.39
C HIS A 71 2.57 -5.69 -8.20
N GLU A 72 3.85 -5.40 -8.45
CA GLU A 72 4.89 -5.46 -7.43
C GLU A 72 5.58 -4.10 -7.27
N GLU A 73 5.66 -3.61 -6.03
CA GLU A 73 6.51 -2.47 -5.67
C GLU A 73 7.73 -2.97 -4.91
N PHE A 74 8.91 -2.49 -5.30
CA PHE A 74 10.19 -2.95 -4.76
C PHE A 74 11.02 -1.80 -4.18
N PHE A 75 11.33 -1.90 -2.89
CA PHE A 75 12.17 -0.93 -2.17
C PHE A 75 13.45 -1.63 -1.72
N ASN A 76 14.58 -1.21 -2.29
CA ASN A 76 15.87 -1.87 -2.08
C ASN A 76 16.74 -1.24 -0.97
N ASP A 77 16.32 -0.12 -0.42
CA ASP A 77 17.08 0.68 0.56
C ASP A 77 16.26 0.90 1.84
N VAL A 78 15.97 -0.19 2.56
CA VAL A 78 15.20 -0.15 3.81
C VAL A 78 16.10 -0.54 4.97
N SER A 79 16.42 0.44 5.82
CA SER A 79 17.24 0.21 7.00
C SER A 79 16.39 -0.04 8.24
N VAL A 80 16.63 -1.18 8.90
CA VAL A 80 16.05 -1.54 10.20
C VAL A 80 17.09 -1.31 11.27
N THR A 81 16.76 -0.48 12.27
CA THR A 81 17.70 -0.04 13.32
C THR A 81 17.23 -0.34 14.74
N ASP A 82 15.97 -0.71 14.90
CA ASP A 82 15.30 -0.92 16.18
C ASP A 82 14.61 -2.30 16.25
N HIS A 83 15.07 -3.25 15.43
CA HIS A 83 14.47 -4.59 15.26
C HIS A 83 13.04 -4.62 14.73
N ASN A 84 12.51 -3.46 14.28
CA ASN A 84 11.16 -3.33 13.75
C ASN A 84 11.19 -2.80 12.32
N LEU A 85 10.41 -3.45 11.46
CA LEU A 85 10.08 -2.92 10.15
C LEU A 85 8.60 -2.52 10.14
N GLN A 86 8.33 -1.25 9.88
CA GLN A 86 6.99 -0.71 9.71
C GLN A 86 6.75 -0.31 8.25
N ILE A 87 5.61 -0.75 7.72
CA ILE A 87 5.07 -0.33 6.43
C ILE A 87 3.71 0.30 6.70
N SER A 88 3.43 1.46 6.11
CA SER A 88 2.13 2.12 6.23
C SER A 88 1.56 2.42 4.86
N LEU A 89 0.30 2.06 4.65
CA LEU A 89 -0.49 2.44 3.49
C LEU A 89 -1.49 3.47 3.96
N TYR A 90 -1.40 4.70 3.47
CA TYR A 90 -2.25 5.81 3.90
C TYR A 90 -3.21 6.22 2.79
N TRP A 91 -4.51 6.13 3.05
CA TRP A 91 -5.53 6.52 2.10
C TRP A 91 -5.63 8.04 1.99
N VAL A 92 -5.37 8.56 0.79
CA VAL A 92 -5.31 10.02 0.53
C VAL A 92 -6.70 10.67 0.50
N GLY A 93 -7.79 9.92 0.72
CA GLY A 93 -9.16 10.45 0.67
C GLY A 93 -9.57 10.97 -0.72
N LYS A 94 -8.74 10.76 -1.75
CA LYS A 94 -9.00 11.10 -3.16
C LYS A 94 -9.81 9.99 -3.87
N GLY A 95 -10.79 9.43 -3.16
CA GLY A 95 -11.69 8.34 -3.60
C GLY A 95 -12.91 8.25 -2.68
N PRO A 96 -13.96 7.48 -3.04
CA PRO A 96 -15.20 7.42 -2.27
C PRO A 96 -14.92 6.87 -0.87
N THR A 97 -15.39 7.59 0.14
CA THR A 97 -15.19 7.38 1.59
C THR A 97 -15.74 6.06 2.14
N PHE A 98 -16.29 5.19 1.31
CA PHE A 98 -17.04 4.00 1.75
C PHE A 98 -16.23 2.71 1.81
N ILE A 99 -15.04 2.62 1.19
CA ILE A 99 -14.25 1.39 1.22
C ILE A 99 -12.74 1.71 1.27
N PRO A 100 -12.08 1.51 2.42
CA PRO A 100 -10.62 1.52 2.52
C PRO A 100 -9.99 0.21 2.01
#